data_AF-A0AAD4BZZ0-F1
#
_entry.id   AF-A0AAD4BZZ0-F1
#
_cell.length_a   1.000
_cell.length_b   1.000
_cell.length_c   1.000
_cell.angle_alpha   90.00
_cell.angle_beta   90.00
_cell.angle_gamma   90.00
#
_symmetry.space_group_name_H-M   'P 1'
#
loop_
_entity.id
_entity.type
_entity.pdbx_description
1 polymer ?
#
loop_
_entity_poly.entity_id
_entity_poly.type
_entity_poly.pdbx_seq_one_letter_code
_entity_poly.pdbx_strand_id
1 'polypeptide(L)' 'KQLLMLIPGEGGVGKSKTIQTITQNFRRRGASHLLVKSAYTGIAASLIDGKTLHVICQIP' A
#
# COMPACT_ATOMS: atom_id res chain seq x y z
N LYS A 1 16.59 -14.73 1.39
CA LYS A 1 15.19 -15.11 1.05
C LYS A 1 14.30 -13.88 1.24
N GLN A 2 13.39 -13.61 0.31
CA GLN A 2 12.48 -12.45 0.37
C GLN A 2 11.31 -12.71 1.35
N LEU A 3 10.88 -11.69 2.10
CA LEU A 3 9.69 -11.76 2.94
C LEU A 3 8.43 -11.43 2.13
N LEU A 4 7.41 -12.30 2.22
CA LEU A 4 6.09 -12.10 1.61
C LEU A 4 5.04 -12.33 2.70
N MET A 5 4.08 -11.41 2.82
CA MET A 5 3.08 -11.44 3.89
C MET A 5 1.68 -11.21 3.34
N LEU A 6 0.74 -12.04 3.75
CA LEU A 6 -0.69 -11.80 3.62
C LEU A 6 -1.24 -11.46 5.00
N ILE A 7 -1.86 -10.27 5.13
CA ILE A 7 -2.49 -9.83 6.38
C ILE A 7 -4.01 -9.85 6.16
N PRO A 8 -4.69 -10.98 6.46
CA PRO A 8 -6.14 -11.07 6.32
C PRO A 8 -6.87 -10.25 7.39
N GLY A 9 -8.14 -9.99 7.17
CA GLY A 9 -9.01 -9.39 8.17
C GLY A 9 -10.35 -8.99 7.58
N GLU A 10 -11.38 -8.93 8.41
CA GLU A 10 -12.72 -8.52 8.01
C GLU A 10 -12.80 -7.03 7.63
N GLY A 11 -13.91 -6.60 7.04
CA GLY A 11 -14.20 -5.18 6.84
C GLY A 11 -14.11 -4.41 8.16
N GLY A 12 -13.47 -3.23 8.16
CA GLY A 12 -13.44 -2.36 9.34
C GLY A 12 -12.35 -2.65 10.40
N VAL A 13 -11.57 -3.74 10.30
CA VAL A 13 -10.55 -4.08 11.32
C VAL A 13 -9.23 -3.28 11.24
N GLY A 14 -9.23 -2.15 10.54
CA GLY A 14 -8.06 -1.25 10.50
C GLY A 14 -6.96 -1.61 9.49
N LYS A 15 -7.20 -2.49 8.50
CA LYS A 15 -6.21 -2.80 7.44
C LYS A 15 -5.66 -1.55 6.73
N SER A 16 -6.53 -0.59 6.40
CA SER A 16 -6.10 0.69 5.81
C SER A 16 -5.24 1.52 6.78
N LYS A 17 -5.54 1.45 8.08
CA LYS A 17 -4.73 2.11 9.12
C LYS A 17 -3.33 1.49 9.21
N THR A 18 -3.23 0.16 9.09
CA THR A 18 -1.93 -0.53 9.02
C THR A 18 -1.08 -0.01 7.86
N ILE A 19 -1.66 0.13 6.66
CA ILE A 19 -0.97 0.70 5.48
C ILE A 19 -0.52 2.15 5.75
N GLN A 20 -1.36 2.97 6.37
CA GLN A 20 -1.01 4.34 6.74
C GLN A 20 0.14 4.40 7.74
N THR A 21 0.14 3.54 8.76
CA THR A 21 1.21 3.48 9.77
C THR A 21 2.53 3.04 9.15
N ILE A 22 2.52 2.06 8.25
CA ILE A 22 3.70 1.66 7.46
C ILE A 22 4.20 2.86 6.65
N THR A 23 3.30 3.56 5.95
CA THR A 23 3.65 4.76 5.17
C THR A 23 4.32 5.83 6.04
N GLN A 24 3.76 6.11 7.22
CA GLN A 24 4.33 7.06 8.16
C GLN A 24 5.71 6.61 8.67
N ASN A 25 5.92 5.31 8.89
CA ASN A 25 7.22 4.79 9.29
C ASN A 25 8.29 5.03 8.23
N PHE A 26 7.99 4.75 6.96
CA PHE A 26 8.89 5.02 5.83
C PHE A 26 9.15 6.52 5.68
N ARG A 27 8.12 7.37 5.84
CA ARG A 27 8.26 8.84 5.84
C ARG A 27 9.21 9.32 6.94
N ARG A 28 9.00 8.89 8.19
CA ARG A 28 9.84 9.26 9.34
C ARG A 28 11.30 8.83 9.18
N ARG A 29 11.55 7.77 8.43
CA ARG A 29 12.91 7.27 8.12
C ARG A 29 13.54 7.91 6.88
N GLY A 30 12.87 8.88 6.23
CA GLY A 30 13.35 9.48 4.98
C GLY A 30 13.34 8.53 3.76
N ALA A 31 12.71 7.36 3.90
CA ALA A 31 12.77 6.26 2.93
C ALA A 31 11.50 6.15 2.06
N SER A 32 10.72 7.23 1.94
CA SER A 32 9.42 7.18 1.23
C SER A 32 9.51 6.71 -0.21
N HIS A 33 10.63 7.01 -0.88
CA HIS A 33 10.91 6.63 -2.26
C HIS A 33 11.06 5.10 -2.45
N LEU A 34 11.27 4.34 -1.37
CA LEU A 34 11.38 2.87 -1.40
C LEU A 34 10.03 2.17 -1.25
N LEU A 35 8.97 2.88 -0.85
CA LEU A 35 7.66 2.29 -0.59
C LEU A 35 6.72 2.53 -1.78
N VAL A 36 6.49 1.48 -2.56
CA VAL A 36 5.45 1.46 -3.60
C VAL A 36 4.16 0.89 -3.00
N LYS A 37 3.03 1.56 -3.24
CA LYS A 37 1.69 1.15 -2.77
C LYS A 37 0.78 0.98 -3.98
N SER A 38 0.16 -0.19 -4.10
CA SER A 38 -0.78 -0.49 -5.18
C SER A 38 -2.12 -1.00 -4.65
N ALA A 39 -3.17 -0.78 -5.44
CA ALA A 39 -4.49 -1.38 -5.22
C ALA A 39 -5.15 -1.75 -6.57
N TYR A 40 -6.19 -2.57 -6.53
CA TYR A 40 -6.87 -3.04 -7.74
C TYR A 40 -7.77 -1.96 -8.39
N THR A 41 -8.39 -1.09 -7.59
CA THR A 41 -9.31 -0.05 -8.07
C THR A 41 -8.79 1.35 -7.76
N GLY A 42 -9.22 2.34 -8.56
CA GLY A 42 -8.82 3.74 -8.38
C GLY A 42 -9.19 4.29 -7.00
N ILE A 43 -10.41 4.00 -6.52
CA ILE A 43 -10.87 4.44 -5.19
C ILE A 43 -9.98 3.86 -4.08
N ALA A 44 -9.66 2.56 -4.15
CA ALA A 44 -8.80 1.92 -3.16
C ALA A 44 -7.36 2.47 -3.20
N ALA A 45 -6.83 2.75 -4.40
CA ALA A 45 -5.51 3.33 -4.58
C ALA A 45 -5.43 4.74 -3.97
N SER A 46 -6.46 5.57 -4.18
CA SER A 46 -6.54 6.92 -3.60
C SER A 46 -6.56 6.90 -2.07
N LEU A 47 -7.26 5.94 -1.45
CA LEU A 47 -7.33 5.80 0.02
C LEU A 47 -5.97 5.52 0.68
N ILE A 48 -5.06 4.89 -0.06
CA ILE A 48 -3.70 4.59 0.41
C ILE A 48 -2.64 5.53 -0.17
N ASP A 49 -3.04 6.60 -0.87
CA ASP A 49 -2.12 7.53 -1.54
C ASP A 49 -1.14 6.77 -2.46
N GLY A 50 -1.68 5.83 -3.24
CA GLY A 50 -0.96 4.95 -4.15
C GLY A 50 -1.50 5.05 -5.58
N LYS A 51 -1.05 4.12 -6.43
CA LYS A 51 -1.54 3.98 -7.81
C LYS A 51 -2.21 2.64 -7.99
N THR A 52 -2.96 2.47 -9.07
CA THR A 52 -3.50 1.15 -9.38
C THR A 52 -2.38 0.19 -9.79
N LEU A 53 -2.61 -1.11 -9.59
CA LEU A 53 -1.64 -2.15 -9.96
C LEU A 53 -1.29 -2.05 -11.45
N HIS A 54 -2.31 -1.91 -12.31
CA HIS A 54 -2.11 -1.81 -13.75
C HIS A 54 -1.23 -0.62 -14.17
N VAL A 55 -1.39 0.52 -13.49
CA VAL A 55 -0.53 1.69 -13.71
C VAL A 55 0.91 1.43 -13.26
N ILE A 56 1.13 0.77 -12.12
CA ILE A 56 2.49 0.50 -11.62
C ILE A 56 3.22 -0.53 -12.49
N CYS A 57 2.51 -1.58 -12.90
CA CYS A 57 3.06 -2.65 -13.70
C CYS A 57 3.05 -2.36 -15.21
N GLN A 58 2.52 -1.21 -15.63
CA GLN A 58 2.41 -0.82 -17.05
C GLN A 58 1.70 -1.89 -17.89
N ILE A 59 0.64 -2.47 -17.32
CA ILE A 59 -0.22 -3.44 -18.00
C ILE A 59 -1.52 -2.74 -18.40
N PRO A 60 -2.02 -2.95 -19.63
CA PRO A 60 -3.26 -2.35 -20.12
C PRO A 60 -4.49 -2.83 -19.35
#